data_AF-A0A2C9LWU3-F1
#
_entry.id   AF-A0A2C9LWU3-F1
#
_cell.length_a   1.000
_cell.length_b   1.000
_cell.length_c   1.000
_cell.angle_alpha   90.00
_cell.angle_beta   90.00
_cell.angle_gamma   90.00
#
_symmetry.space_group_name_H-M   'P 1'
#
loop_
_entity.id
_entity.type
_entity.pdbx_description
1 polymer ?
#
loop_
_entity_poly.entity_id
_entity_poly.type
_entity_poly.pdbx_seq_one_letter_code
_entity_poly.pdbx_strand_id
1 'polypeptide(L)'
;MESEPLNRQQSLNSRSHGEWLQIQKTTFTNWVNEGLRPRGITVEDVRTDFADGVKLVALVESLTRHRVPGHVSVPSNGIQKLQNITIALDALTKDGVKLVNI
;
A
#
# COMPACT_ATOMS: atom_id res chain seq x y z
N MET A 1 -48.81 28.20 -2.07
CA MET A 1 -47.75 27.99 -1.06
C MET A 1 -46.95 26.80 -1.51
N GLU A 2 -45.95 27.05 -2.35
CA GLU A 2 -45.11 26.03 -2.96
C GLU A 2 -43.69 26.30 -2.43
N SER A 3 -43.31 25.58 -1.38
CA SER A 3 -42.00 25.69 -0.75
C SER A 3 -41.06 24.65 -1.36
N GLU A 4 -39.97 25.13 -1.97
CA GLU A 4 -38.90 24.37 -2.63
C GLU A 4 -38.27 23.25 -1.79
N PRO A 5 -37.78 22.15 -2.41
CA PRO A 5 -36.95 21.16 -1.72
C PRO A 5 -35.46 21.54 -1.76
N LEU A 6 -35.07 22.61 -1.05
CA LEU A 6 -33.66 22.98 -0.85
C LEU A 6 -33.08 22.26 0.38
N ASN A 7 -32.95 20.93 0.35
CA ASN A 7 -32.05 20.28 1.33
C ASN A 7 -31.52 18.87 1.02
N ARG A 8 -31.82 18.27 -0.14
CA ARG A 8 -31.35 16.89 -0.40
C ARG A 8 -29.86 16.80 -0.78
N GLN A 9 -29.23 17.91 -1.16
CA GLN A 9 -27.83 17.92 -1.61
C GLN A 9 -26.81 18.29 -0.52
N GLN A 10 -27.22 18.68 0.70
CA GLN A 10 -26.28 19.07 1.75
C GLN A 10 -25.74 17.88 2.58
N SER A 11 -26.24 16.66 2.39
CA SER A 11 -25.84 15.48 3.18
C SER A 11 -24.60 14.74 2.67
N LEU A 12 -23.99 15.13 1.55
CA LEU A 12 -22.87 14.38 0.95
C LEU A 12 -21.47 14.85 1.39
N ASN A 13 -21.34 15.94 2.13
CA ASN A 13 -20.07 16.68 2.17
C ASN A 13 -19.46 16.95 3.54
N SER A 14 -19.63 16.04 4.50
CA SER A 14 -18.84 16.09 5.75
C SER A 14 -18.42 14.69 6.17
N ARG A 15 -17.57 14.05 5.37
CA ARG A 15 -16.88 12.83 5.83
C ARG A 15 -15.98 13.22 7.00
N SER A 16 -16.10 12.49 8.10
CA SER A 16 -15.17 12.59 9.22
C SER A 16 -13.76 12.19 8.78
N HIS A 17 -12.74 12.68 9.48
CA HIS A 17 -11.35 12.29 9.22
C HIS A 17 -11.16 10.76 9.29
N GLY A 18 -11.86 10.09 10.22
CA GLY A 18 -11.83 8.64 10.37
C GLY A 18 -12.37 7.89 9.15
N GLU A 19 -13.49 8.34 8.57
CA GLU A 19 -14.03 7.73 7.35
C GLU A 19 -13.09 7.91 6.17
N TRP A 20 -12.45 9.08 6.06
CA TRP A 20 -11.48 9.32 4.99
C TRP A 20 -10.24 8.43 5.12
N LEU A 21 -9.71 8.24 6.33
CA LEU A 21 -8.62 7.29 6.60
C LEU A 21 -9.02 5.85 6.26
N GLN A 22 -10.25 5.45 6.56
CA GLN A 22 -10.74 4.12 6.22
C GLN A 22 -10.85 3.94 4.70
N ILE A 23 -11.35 4.94 3.98
CA ILE A 23 -11.41 4.91 2.51
C ILE A 23 -10.01 4.80 1.92
N GLN A 24 -9.04 5.57 2.42
CA GLN A 24 -7.65 5.47 1.98
C GLN A 24 -7.09 4.07 2.22
N LYS A 25 -7.23 3.54 3.44
CA LYS A 25 -6.77 2.19 3.77
C LYS A 25 -7.33 1.16 2.80
N THR A 26 -8.66 1.13 2.61
CA THR A 26 -9.32 0.20 1.70
C THR A 26 -8.82 0.37 0.26
N THR A 27 -8.68 1.61 -0.21
CA THR A 27 -8.24 1.90 -1.57
C THR A 27 -6.81 1.41 -1.80
N PHE A 28 -5.89 1.70 -0.88
CA PHE A 28 -4.51 1.24 -0.96
C PHE A 28 -4.39 -0.28 -0.85
N THR A 29 -5.12 -0.92 0.07
CA THR A 29 -5.15 -2.38 0.18
C THR A 29 -5.63 -3.03 -1.12
N ASN A 30 -6.70 -2.51 -1.73
CA ASN A 30 -7.22 -3.04 -2.99
C ASN A 30 -6.23 -2.84 -4.15
N TRP A 31 -5.61 -1.67 -4.24
CA TRP A 31 -4.60 -1.39 -5.27
C TRP A 31 -3.37 -2.31 -5.15
N VAL A 32 -2.90 -2.54 -3.92
CA VAL A 32 -1.81 -3.49 -3.65
C VAL A 32 -2.21 -4.91 -4.07
N ASN A 33 -3.40 -5.36 -3.69
CA ASN A 33 -3.89 -6.70 -4.02
C ASN A 33 -4.05 -6.91 -5.54
N GLU A 34 -4.48 -5.87 -6.27
CA GLU A 34 -4.52 -5.89 -7.73
C GLU A 34 -3.13 -6.12 -8.34
N GLY A 35 -2.11 -5.43 -7.81
CA GLY A 35 -0.72 -5.59 -8.23
C GLY A 35 -0.10 -6.94 -7.84
N LEU A 36 -0.55 -7.55 -6.74
CA LEU A 36 -0.04 -8.82 -6.25
C LEU A 36 -0.81 -10.05 -6.76
N ARG A 37 -1.98 -9.85 -7.39
CA ARG A 37 -2.81 -10.93 -7.96
C ARG A 37 -2.02 -11.90 -8.85
N PRO A 38 -1.12 -11.47 -9.77
CA PRO A 38 -0.36 -12.40 -10.61
C PRO A 38 0.58 -13.34 -9.83
N ARG A 39 0.86 -13.02 -8.56
CA ARG A 39 1.74 -13.79 -7.67
C ARG A 39 0.95 -14.62 -6.66
N GLY A 40 -0.38 -14.50 -6.61
CA GLY A 40 -1.21 -15.17 -5.61
C GLY A 40 -0.95 -14.70 -4.17
N ILE A 41 -0.42 -13.49 -3.99
CA ILE A 41 -0.16 -12.90 -2.66
C ILE A 41 -1.30 -11.96 -2.31
N THR A 42 -1.74 -11.99 -1.05
CA THR A 42 -2.78 -11.11 -0.52
C THR A 42 -2.26 -10.30 0.68
N VAL A 43 -2.69 -9.05 0.75
CA VAL A 43 -2.46 -8.12 1.85
C VAL A 43 -3.81 -7.81 2.49
N GLU A 44 -3.89 -7.99 3.81
CA GLU A 44 -5.08 -7.64 4.60
C GLU A 44 -4.97 -6.21 5.13
N ASP A 45 -3.82 -5.87 5.70
CA ASP A 45 -3.54 -4.53 6.21
C ASP A 45 -2.17 -4.03 5.74
N VAL A 46 -2.20 -3.05 4.83
CA VAL A 46 -1.00 -2.38 4.31
C VAL A 46 -0.12 -1.73 5.38
N ARG A 47 -0.63 -1.50 6.60
CA ARG A 47 0.14 -0.94 7.72
C ARG A 47 1.04 -1.96 8.39
N THR A 48 0.69 -3.25 8.33
CA THR A 48 1.38 -4.32 9.08
C THR A 48 2.00 -5.36 8.16
N ASP A 49 1.36 -5.65 7.03
CA ASP A 49 1.71 -6.76 6.16
C ASP A 49 3.00 -6.55 5.35
N PHE A 50 3.53 -5.33 5.35
CA PHE A 50 4.82 -5.01 4.76
C PHE A 50 5.98 -4.99 5.76
N ALA A 51 5.71 -5.19 7.06
CA ALA A 51 6.69 -4.98 8.12
C ALA A 51 7.89 -5.95 8.11
N ASP A 52 7.77 -7.10 7.44
CA ASP A 52 8.87 -8.05 7.27
C ASP A 52 9.60 -7.93 5.91
N GLY A 53 9.13 -7.01 5.07
CA GLY A 53 9.66 -6.70 3.75
C GLY A 53 9.34 -7.71 2.64
N VAL A 54 8.79 -8.90 2.93
CA VAL A 54 8.60 -9.95 1.90
C VAL A 54 7.53 -9.54 0.90
N LYS A 55 6.34 -9.14 1.39
CA LYS A 55 5.26 -8.66 0.51
C LYS A 55 5.61 -7.34 -0.17
N LEU A 56 6.45 -6.52 0.48
CA LEU A 56 6.92 -5.25 -0.09
C LEU A 56 7.80 -5.50 -1.31
N VAL A 57 8.78 -6.42 -1.21
CA VAL A 57 9.61 -6.82 -2.35
C VAL A 57 8.74 -7.34 -3.49
N ALA A 58 7.77 -8.22 -3.20
CA ALA A 58 6.87 -8.75 -4.22
C ALA A 58 6.07 -7.65 -4.94
N LEU A 59 5.63 -6.62 -4.22
CA LEU A 59 4.94 -5.47 -4.79
C LEU A 59 5.88 -4.66 -5.68
N VAL A 60 7.10 -4.34 -5.20
CA VAL A 60 8.10 -3.59 -5.97
C VAL A 60 8.45 -4.31 -7.26
N GLU A 61 8.67 -5.63 -7.23
CA GLU A 61 8.93 -6.40 -8.44
C GLU A 61 7.74 -6.40 -9.42
N SER A 62 6.50 -6.32 -8.92
CA SER A 62 5.30 -6.23 -9.76
C SER A 62 5.20 -4.86 -10.46
N LEU A 63 5.52 -3.79 -9.73
CA LEU A 63 5.46 -2.41 -10.23
C LEU A 63 6.58 -2.10 -11.22
N THR A 64 7.82 -2.46 -10.87
CA THR A 64 9.01 -2.20 -11.70
C THR A 64 9.14 -3.18 -12.87
N ARG A 65 8.42 -4.32 -12.84
CA ARG A 65 8.58 -5.46 -13.77
C ARG A 65 9.99 -6.07 -13.79
N HIS A 66 10.79 -5.81 -12.77
CA HIS A 66 12.13 -6.39 -12.60
C HIS A 66 12.17 -7.31 -11.38
N ARG A 67 13.12 -8.26 -11.38
CA ARG A 67 13.39 -9.11 -10.21
C ARG A 67 14.30 -8.38 -9.24
N VAL A 68 14.02 -8.56 -7.95
CA VAL A 68 14.74 -7.97 -6.82
C VAL A 68 15.41 -9.12 -6.04
N PRO A 69 16.68 -9.45 -6.37
CA PRO A 69 17.39 -10.55 -5.75
C PRO A 69 17.82 -10.21 -4.31
N GLY A 70 18.08 -11.24 -3.51
CA GLY A 70 18.74 -11.10 -2.20
C GLY A 70 17.83 -10.87 -1.00
N HIS A 71 16.51 -10.87 -1.19
CA HIS A 71 15.57 -10.87 -0.06
C HIS A 71 15.46 -12.26 0.58
N VAL A 72 15.21 -12.30 1.89
CA VAL A 72 15.00 -13.51 2.68
C VAL A 72 13.51 -13.84 2.68
N SER A 73 13.13 -14.99 2.13
CA SER A 73 11.72 -15.40 2.00
C SER A 73 11.03 -15.69 3.33
N VAL A 74 11.77 -16.11 4.36
CA VAL A 74 11.26 -16.37 5.71
C VAL A 74 12.15 -15.66 6.74
N PRO A 75 11.95 -14.36 6.97
CA PRO A 75 12.79 -13.58 7.88
C PRO A 75 12.49 -13.94 9.35
N SER A 76 13.51 -14.40 10.05
CA SER A 76 13.43 -14.88 11.44
C SER A 76 13.74 -13.80 12.49
N ASN A 77 14.51 -12.77 12.11
CA ASN A 77 14.97 -11.73 13.03
C ASN A 77 14.81 -10.33 12.42
N GLY A 78 14.94 -9.30 13.27
CA GLY A 78 14.76 -7.91 12.86
C GLY A 78 15.76 -7.44 11.79
N ILE A 79 16.97 -7.99 11.78
CA ILE A 79 18.01 -7.65 10.79
C ILE A 79 17.58 -8.14 9.40
N GLN A 80 17.06 -9.37 9.29
CA GLN A 80 16.57 -9.92 8.02
C GLN A 80 15.34 -9.16 7.50
N LYS A 81 14.43 -8.77 8.40
CA LYS A 81 13.28 -7.92 8.03
C LYS A 81 13.73 -6.56 7.50
N LEU A 82 14.66 -5.91 8.20
CA LEU A 82 15.22 -4.64 7.79
C LEU A 82 15.94 -4.76 6.43
N GLN A 83 16.75 -5.80 6.24
CA GLN A 83 17.42 -6.08 4.97
C GLN A 83 16.42 -6.19 3.82
N ASN A 84 15.32 -6.92 3.99
CA ASN A 84 14.28 -7.03 2.95
C ASN A 84 13.69 -5.66 2.59
N ILE A 85 13.38 -4.84 3.61
CA ILE A 85 12.85 -3.49 3.41
C ILE A 85 13.86 -2.62 2.65
N THR A 86 15.12 -2.61 3.08
CA THR A 86 16.20 -1.85 2.42
C THR A 86 16.33 -2.25 0.96
N ILE A 87 16.35 -3.54 0.66
CA ILE A 87 16.45 -4.06 -0.71
C ILE A 87 15.27 -3.57 -1.58
N ALA A 88 14.05 -3.57 -1.04
CA ALA A 88 12.87 -3.08 -1.76
C ALA A 88 12.95 -1.57 -2.04
N LEU A 89 13.36 -0.77 -1.05
CA LEU A 89 13.52 0.68 -1.20
C LEU A 89 14.64 1.04 -2.18
N ASP A 90 15.75 0.31 -2.15
CA ASP A 90 16.85 0.46 -3.10
C ASP A 90 16.40 0.14 -4.53
N ALA A 91 15.54 -0.86 -4.72
CA ALA A 91 14.97 -1.16 -6.03
C ALA A 91 14.07 -0.03 -6.54
N LEU A 92 13.24 0.56 -5.69
CA LEU A 92 12.40 1.73 -6.04
C LEU A 92 13.24 2.96 -6.43
N THR A 93 14.30 3.25 -5.67
CA THR A 93 15.18 4.39 -5.98
C THR A 93 15.93 4.20 -7.30
N LYS A 94 16.38 2.98 -7.59
CA LYS A 94 17.00 2.63 -8.89
C LYS A 94 16.03 2.76 -10.06
N ASP A 95 14.74 2.52 -9.83
CA ASP A 95 13.68 2.72 -10.84
C ASP A 95 13.25 4.20 -10.98
N GLY A 96 13.90 5.11 -10.26
CA GLY A 96 13.68 6.56 -10.37
C GLY A 96 12.63 7.11 -9.39
N VAL A 97 12.13 6.30 -8.45
CA VAL A 97 11.20 6.77 -7.42
C VAL A 97 11.96 7.52 -6.33
N LYS A 98 11.65 8.80 -6.15
CA LYS A 98 12.21 9.61 -5.08
C LYS A 98 11.49 9.35 -3.76
N LEU A 99 12.21 8.79 -2.80
CA LEU A 99 11.72 8.58 -1.43
C LEU A 99 11.96 9.85 -0.61
N VAL A 100 10.91 10.42 -0.01
CA VAL A 100 10.99 11.63 0.84
C VAL A 100 10.19 11.41 2.10
N ASN A 101 10.83 11.56 3.27
CA ASN A 101 10.21 11.42 4.60
C ASN A 101 9.43 10.09 4.77
N ILE A 102 10.14 8.98 4.51
CA ILE A 102 9.69 7.60 4.76
C ILE A 102 10.18 7.14 6.13
#